data_AF-A0A6L9G9A9-F1
#
_entry.id   AF-A0A6L9G9A9-F1
#
_cell.length_a   1.000
_cell.length_b   1.000
_cell.length_c   1.000
_cell.angle_alpha   90.00
_cell.angle_beta   90.00
_cell.angle_gamma   90.00
#
_symmetry.space_group_name_H-M   'P 1'
#
loop_
_entity.id
_entity.type
_entity.pdbx_description
1 polymer ?
#
loop_
_entity_poly.entity_id
_entity_poly.type
_entity_poly.pdbx_seq_one_letter_code
_entity_poly.pdbx_strand_id
1 'polypeptide(L)'
;MDSSEFSYLNIEFIFLGDQPEAAEVVRTALADRRLLGFVGGTVEREHATEVAAQIATVSPARDAVLYRVDARGKLREGSRVTKLVHELKNSTQADYVLLDGEEIDGPTPEEDLLGDYGSTTELVHGRKLKGSELVVAAGLEENVLTLWNHGTGLMAMSAEPVDTATIARSNRPFLSLTRNGNTLSALVTGAGSRRDFFPKAVHYHVDLERTMIIEPEAGSPAAQRLAELEFSLLGWEAVDDQTLGEFLSDQPKLQEALALVKAPGSLKNFKRFVALLGFDPRSVDYLTGKPLPENIRVVATGGPVKTIKAALAEHEREASGLAKLLYRGSWGPKALITSSLALLGSGALAHLALAKCSKLSSVPKPLRNLLMIAWYADGLFYLGKGILGAVKARGK
;
A
#
# COMPACT_ATOMS: atom_id res chain seq x y z
N MET A 1 -34.38 -2.92 -24.08
CA MET A 1 -33.11 -3.16 -23.36
C MET A 1 -32.03 -3.06 -24.42
N ASP A 2 -31.42 -1.89 -24.52
CA ASP A 2 -30.43 -1.58 -25.56
C ASP A 2 -29.16 -2.41 -25.33
N SER A 3 -28.77 -3.16 -26.34
CA SER A 3 -27.64 -4.11 -26.33
C SER A 3 -26.35 -3.47 -26.86
N SER A 4 -26.13 -2.18 -26.59
CA SER A 4 -24.96 -1.43 -27.07
C SER A 4 -23.99 -1.05 -25.96
N GLU A 5 -23.82 -1.90 -24.94
CA GLU A 5 -22.73 -1.72 -23.98
C GLU A 5 -21.41 -2.08 -24.66
N PHE A 6 -20.55 -1.06 -24.78
CA PHE A 6 -19.15 -1.23 -25.13
C PHE A 6 -18.51 -2.21 -24.15
N SER A 7 -17.76 -3.19 -24.66
CA SER A 7 -17.14 -4.24 -23.86
C SER A 7 -15.69 -4.43 -24.29
N TYR A 8 -14.93 -5.14 -23.48
CA TYR A 8 -13.53 -5.46 -23.73
C TYR A 8 -13.23 -6.87 -23.25
N LEU A 9 -12.11 -7.39 -23.72
CA LEU A 9 -11.59 -8.70 -23.37
C LEU A 9 -10.22 -8.53 -22.74
N ASN A 10 -9.99 -9.16 -21.60
CA ASN A 10 -8.64 -9.30 -21.05
C ASN A 10 -8.00 -10.55 -21.64
N ILE A 11 -6.81 -10.37 -22.20
CA ILE A 11 -5.98 -11.45 -22.71
C ILE A 11 -4.68 -11.43 -21.92
N GLU A 12 -4.36 -12.53 -21.25
CA GLU A 12 -3.12 -12.68 -20.50
C GLU A 12 -2.23 -13.67 -21.23
N PHE A 13 -1.00 -13.25 -21.51
CA PHE A 13 0.02 -14.07 -22.16
C PHE A 13 1.02 -14.49 -21.09
N ILE A 14 1.20 -15.79 -20.91
CA ILE A 14 2.10 -16.34 -19.91
C ILE A 14 3.22 -17.09 -20.63
N PHE A 15 4.45 -16.75 -20.28
CA PHE A 15 5.67 -17.37 -20.74
C PHE A 15 6.34 -18.01 -19.53
N LEU A 16 6.66 -19.30 -19.61
CA LEU A 16 7.40 -19.97 -18.56
C LEU A 16 8.87 -19.52 -18.60
N GLY A 17 9.38 -19.09 -17.44
CA GLY A 17 10.69 -18.47 -17.29
C GLY A 17 10.70 -16.94 -17.51
N ASP A 18 11.90 -16.39 -17.49
CA ASP A 18 12.17 -14.95 -17.65
C ASP A 18 12.20 -14.56 -19.14
N GLN A 19 11.29 -13.68 -19.54
CA GLN A 19 11.12 -13.18 -20.91
C GLN A 19 10.95 -11.65 -20.91
N PRO A 20 12.04 -10.87 -20.79
CA PRO A 20 11.95 -9.42 -20.67
C PRO A 20 11.39 -8.74 -21.93
N GLU A 21 11.49 -9.39 -23.10
CA GLU A 21 10.97 -8.89 -24.38
C GLU A 21 9.49 -9.26 -24.65
N ALA A 22 8.85 -9.99 -23.73
CA ALA A 22 7.48 -10.52 -23.91
C ALA A 22 6.47 -9.44 -24.30
N ALA A 23 6.49 -8.27 -23.65
CA ALA A 23 5.55 -7.19 -23.93
C ALA A 23 5.62 -6.71 -25.39
N GLU A 24 6.83 -6.58 -25.95
CA GLU A 24 7.03 -6.13 -27.33
C GLU A 24 6.62 -7.22 -28.34
N VAL A 25 6.90 -8.48 -28.04
CA VAL A 25 6.45 -9.63 -28.84
C VAL A 25 4.92 -9.69 -28.89
N VAL A 26 4.26 -9.57 -27.74
CA VAL A 26 2.79 -9.54 -27.64
C VAL A 26 2.22 -8.33 -28.37
N ARG A 27 2.78 -7.14 -28.15
CA ARG A 27 2.36 -5.91 -28.84
C ARG A 27 2.43 -6.07 -30.35
N THR A 28 3.53 -6.60 -30.86
CA THR A 28 3.75 -6.82 -32.30
C THR A 28 2.72 -7.81 -32.84
N ALA A 29 2.51 -8.94 -32.17
CA ALA A 29 1.54 -9.95 -32.57
C ALA A 29 0.10 -9.38 -32.62
N LEU A 30 -0.28 -8.56 -31.65
CA LEU A 30 -1.59 -7.89 -31.61
C LEU A 30 -1.71 -6.81 -32.71
N ALA A 31 -0.64 -6.06 -32.95
CA ALA A 31 -0.59 -5.00 -33.96
C ALA A 31 -0.64 -5.56 -35.39
N ASP A 32 0.02 -6.69 -35.66
CA ASP A 32 -0.04 -7.39 -36.96
C ASP A 32 -1.47 -7.81 -37.33
N ARG A 33 -2.27 -8.15 -36.31
CA ARG A 33 -3.71 -8.47 -36.44
C ARG A 33 -4.60 -7.25 -36.43
N ARG A 34 -3.98 -6.09 -36.26
CA ARG A 34 -4.57 -4.76 -36.27
C ARG A 34 -5.65 -4.53 -35.23
N LEU A 35 -5.47 -5.12 -34.06
CA LEU A 35 -6.45 -5.06 -32.98
C LEU A 35 -6.42 -3.68 -32.31
N LEU A 36 -7.59 -3.24 -31.86
CA LEU A 36 -7.75 -2.00 -31.12
C LEU A 36 -7.72 -2.31 -29.62
N GLY A 37 -6.76 -1.73 -28.90
CA GLY A 37 -6.63 -1.97 -27.47
C GLY A 37 -5.32 -1.47 -26.89
N PHE A 38 -5.07 -1.90 -25.66
CA PHE A 38 -3.85 -1.61 -24.90
C PHE A 38 -3.12 -2.91 -24.57
N VAL A 39 -1.81 -2.81 -24.43
CA VAL A 39 -0.95 -3.87 -23.89
C VAL A 39 -0.17 -3.27 -22.71
N GLY A 40 -0.13 -4.00 -21.60
CA GLY A 40 0.63 -3.64 -20.42
C GLY A 40 2.12 -3.94 -20.57
N GLY A 41 2.87 -3.58 -19.53
CA GLY A 41 4.27 -3.99 -19.40
C GLY A 41 4.43 -5.47 -19.05
N THR A 42 5.68 -5.91 -19.04
CA THR A 42 6.07 -7.24 -18.57
C THR A 42 5.94 -7.32 -17.04
N VAL A 43 5.29 -8.36 -16.53
CA VAL A 43 5.16 -8.66 -15.09
C VAL A 43 5.93 -9.95 -14.78
N GLU A 44 6.96 -9.81 -13.93
CA GLU A 44 7.78 -10.95 -13.51
C GLU A 44 7.10 -11.74 -12.37
N ARG A 45 7.13 -13.06 -12.50
CA ARG A 45 6.82 -14.05 -11.46
C ARG A 45 8.05 -14.93 -11.23
N GLU A 46 8.02 -15.69 -10.14
CA GLU A 46 9.16 -16.54 -9.75
C GLU A 46 9.55 -17.55 -10.85
N HIS A 47 8.56 -18.09 -11.58
CA HIS A 47 8.78 -19.11 -12.61
C HIS A 47 8.19 -18.75 -13.98
N ALA A 48 7.64 -17.55 -14.12
CA ALA A 48 6.95 -17.12 -15.32
C ALA A 48 7.06 -15.61 -15.55
N THR A 49 6.70 -15.21 -16.76
CA THR A 49 6.55 -13.84 -17.18
C THR A 49 5.15 -13.65 -17.75
N GLU A 50 4.45 -12.62 -17.32
CA GLU A 50 3.08 -12.33 -17.74
C GLU A 50 2.98 -10.99 -18.46
N VAL A 51 2.13 -10.94 -19.48
CA VAL A 51 1.77 -9.71 -20.18
C VAL A 51 0.25 -9.68 -20.35
N ALA A 52 -0.39 -8.65 -19.83
CA ALA A 52 -1.82 -8.44 -20.00
C ALA A 52 -2.09 -7.51 -21.19
N ALA A 53 -3.13 -7.80 -21.96
CA ALA A 53 -3.66 -6.94 -23.01
C ALA A 53 -5.17 -6.78 -22.84
N GLN A 54 -5.66 -5.57 -23.11
CA GLN A 54 -7.08 -5.27 -23.08
C GLN A 54 -7.54 -4.86 -24.47
N ILE A 55 -8.41 -5.66 -25.07
CA ILE A 55 -8.84 -5.52 -26.46
C ILE A 55 -10.30 -5.11 -26.52
N ALA A 56 -10.62 -4.09 -27.31
CA ALA A 56 -11.99 -3.62 -27.49
C ALA A 56 -12.83 -4.65 -28.27
N THR A 57 -14.04 -4.95 -27.77
CA THR A 57 -14.97 -5.89 -28.37
C THR A 57 -16.22 -5.18 -28.88
N VAL A 58 -16.86 -5.78 -29.90
CA VAL A 58 -18.13 -5.31 -30.48
C VAL A 58 -19.31 -5.69 -29.60
N SER A 59 -19.17 -6.78 -28.82
CA SER A 59 -20.22 -7.27 -27.91
C SER A 59 -19.63 -8.07 -26.74
N PRO A 60 -20.33 -8.13 -25.58
CA PRO A 60 -19.92 -8.92 -24.41
C PRO A 60 -20.20 -10.43 -24.57
N ALA A 61 -20.31 -10.95 -25.79
CA ALA A 61 -20.65 -12.35 -26.02
C ALA A 61 -19.47 -13.27 -25.67
N ARG A 62 -19.76 -14.52 -25.28
CA ARG A 62 -18.76 -15.56 -24.93
C ARG A 62 -17.70 -15.81 -26.02
N ASP A 63 -18.04 -15.58 -27.28
CA ASP A 63 -17.09 -15.54 -28.41
C ASP A 63 -17.23 -14.19 -29.09
N ALA A 64 -16.69 -13.17 -28.43
CA ALA A 64 -16.81 -11.79 -28.86
C ALA A 64 -16.17 -11.57 -30.23
N VAL A 65 -16.68 -10.58 -30.96
CA VAL A 65 -16.03 -10.08 -32.17
C VAL A 65 -15.16 -8.90 -31.78
N LEU A 66 -13.89 -8.93 -32.18
CA LEU A 66 -12.92 -7.92 -31.77
C LEU A 66 -12.90 -6.75 -32.74
N TYR A 67 -12.69 -5.53 -32.25
CA TYR A 67 -12.47 -4.39 -33.12
C TYR A 67 -11.07 -4.43 -33.73
N ARG A 68 -11.00 -4.15 -35.05
CA ARG A 68 -9.74 -3.97 -35.78
C ARG A 68 -9.74 -2.67 -36.58
N VAL A 69 -8.55 -2.18 -36.89
CA VAL A 69 -8.35 -1.04 -37.80
C VAL A 69 -7.83 -1.58 -39.12
N ASP A 70 -8.39 -1.18 -40.27
CA ASP A 70 -7.88 -1.60 -41.59
C ASP A 70 -6.70 -0.74 -42.07
N ALA A 71 -6.07 -1.12 -43.20
CA ALA A 71 -4.96 -0.39 -43.84
C ALA A 71 -5.20 1.09 -44.09
N ARG A 72 -6.45 1.54 -44.10
CA ARG A 72 -6.85 2.92 -44.33
C ARG A 72 -7.31 3.62 -43.05
N GLY A 73 -7.05 3.02 -41.88
CA GLY A 73 -7.43 3.60 -40.58
C GLY A 73 -8.90 3.40 -40.22
N LYS A 74 -9.69 2.62 -40.99
CA LYS A 74 -11.12 2.46 -40.70
C LYS A 74 -11.37 1.33 -39.70
N LEU A 75 -12.27 1.59 -38.76
CA LEU A 75 -12.76 0.60 -37.80
C LEU A 75 -13.55 -0.49 -38.54
N ARG A 76 -13.25 -1.75 -38.24
CA ARG A 76 -13.92 -2.95 -38.77
C ARG A 76 -14.11 -3.98 -37.67
N GLU A 77 -15.05 -4.88 -37.90
CA GLU A 77 -15.20 -6.10 -37.12
C GLU A 77 -14.14 -7.13 -37.53
N GLY A 78 -13.53 -7.75 -36.53
CA GLY A 78 -12.39 -8.63 -36.69
C GLY A 78 -12.71 -10.12 -36.60
N SER A 79 -11.69 -10.89 -36.25
CA SER A 79 -11.83 -12.32 -36.00
C SER A 79 -12.57 -12.55 -34.69
N ARG A 80 -13.25 -13.70 -34.62
CA ARG A 80 -13.76 -14.25 -33.37
C ARG A 80 -12.60 -14.61 -32.44
N VAL A 81 -12.82 -14.42 -31.15
CA VAL A 81 -11.84 -14.59 -30.08
C VAL A 81 -11.21 -15.99 -30.10
N THR A 82 -12.02 -17.03 -30.18
CA THR A 82 -11.55 -18.44 -30.18
C THR A 82 -10.53 -18.73 -31.28
N LYS A 83 -10.76 -18.26 -32.51
CA LYS A 83 -9.80 -18.43 -33.61
C LYS A 83 -8.53 -17.61 -33.40
N LEU A 84 -8.68 -16.41 -32.84
CA LEU A 84 -7.58 -15.48 -32.63
C LEU A 84 -6.57 -16.00 -31.59
N VAL A 85 -7.05 -16.64 -30.51
CA VAL A 85 -6.17 -17.09 -29.42
C VAL A 85 -5.16 -18.13 -29.87
N HIS A 86 -5.57 -19.14 -30.65
CA HIS A 86 -4.61 -20.10 -31.21
C HIS A 86 -3.56 -19.43 -32.10
N GLU A 87 -3.99 -18.47 -32.92
CA GLU A 87 -3.07 -17.73 -33.78
C GLU A 87 -2.10 -16.90 -32.94
N LEU A 88 -2.61 -16.23 -31.90
CA LEU A 88 -1.82 -15.40 -30.99
C LEU A 88 -0.79 -16.23 -30.24
N LYS A 89 -1.21 -17.32 -29.59
CA LYS A 89 -0.34 -18.28 -28.88
C LYS A 89 0.82 -18.75 -29.76
N ASN A 90 0.52 -19.15 -31.00
CA ASN A 90 1.54 -19.57 -31.96
C ASN A 90 2.48 -18.44 -32.38
N SER A 91 1.98 -17.21 -32.56
CA SER A 91 2.81 -16.08 -32.98
C SER A 91 3.65 -15.46 -31.88
N THR A 92 3.18 -15.49 -30.63
CA THR A 92 3.91 -14.97 -29.48
C THR A 92 4.85 -16.01 -28.89
N GLN A 93 4.61 -17.30 -29.15
CA GLN A 93 5.26 -18.42 -28.46
C GLN A 93 5.01 -18.44 -26.95
N ALA A 94 3.88 -17.86 -26.51
CA ALA A 94 3.44 -17.96 -25.13
C ALA A 94 3.05 -19.41 -24.81
N ASP A 95 3.39 -19.88 -23.61
CA ASP A 95 3.02 -21.20 -23.13
C ASP A 95 1.51 -21.28 -22.83
N TYR A 96 0.93 -20.17 -22.35
CA TYR A 96 -0.50 -20.02 -22.10
C TYR A 96 -1.02 -18.67 -22.61
N VAL A 97 -2.29 -18.67 -23.04
CA VAL A 97 -3.03 -17.46 -23.40
C VAL A 97 -4.40 -17.54 -22.76
N LEU A 98 -4.58 -16.83 -21.66
CA LEU A 98 -5.80 -16.82 -20.89
C LEU A 98 -6.73 -15.71 -21.40
N LEU A 99 -8.02 -16.02 -21.41
CA LEU A 99 -9.08 -15.06 -21.68
C LEU A 99 -9.90 -14.86 -20.43
N ASP A 100 -9.87 -13.64 -19.89
CA ASP A 100 -10.51 -13.32 -18.61
C ASP A 100 -10.16 -14.36 -17.50
N GLY A 101 -8.91 -14.85 -17.51
CA GLY A 101 -8.38 -15.84 -16.57
C GLY A 101 -8.57 -17.32 -16.95
N GLU A 102 -9.24 -17.64 -18.07
CA GLU A 102 -9.48 -19.02 -18.51
C GLU A 102 -8.67 -19.38 -19.77
N GLU A 103 -7.94 -20.51 -19.74
CA GLU A 103 -7.30 -21.06 -20.94
C GLU A 103 -8.36 -21.76 -21.82
N ILE A 104 -8.37 -21.47 -23.13
CA ILE A 104 -9.34 -22.08 -24.06
C ILE A 104 -8.98 -23.54 -24.37
N ASP A 105 -7.70 -23.84 -24.49
CA ASP A 105 -7.19 -25.08 -25.08
C ASP A 105 -6.83 -26.16 -24.06
N GLY A 106 -6.98 -25.87 -22.77
CA GLY A 106 -6.50 -26.75 -21.72
C GLY A 106 -6.81 -26.22 -20.33
N PRO A 107 -6.19 -26.83 -19.29
CA PRO A 107 -6.29 -26.30 -17.94
C PRO A 107 -5.55 -24.96 -17.84
N THR A 108 -6.14 -24.02 -17.12
CA THR A 108 -5.42 -22.83 -16.64
C THR A 108 -4.21 -23.28 -15.82
N PRO A 109 -3.03 -22.66 -16.00
CA PRO A 109 -1.84 -23.00 -15.23
C PRO A 109 -2.08 -22.82 -13.72
N GLU A 110 -1.60 -23.76 -12.92
CA GLU A 110 -1.68 -23.69 -11.46
C GLU A 110 -0.69 -22.67 -10.91
N GLU A 111 -1.02 -22.01 -9.80
CA GLU A 111 -0.15 -21.01 -9.15
C GLU A 111 1.24 -21.57 -8.80
N ASP A 112 1.32 -22.85 -8.39
CA ASP A 112 2.58 -23.54 -8.09
C ASP A 112 3.52 -23.63 -9.31
N LEU A 113 2.97 -23.62 -10.54
CA LEU A 113 3.75 -23.63 -11.77
C LEU A 113 4.30 -22.25 -12.11
N LEU A 114 3.53 -21.20 -11.83
CA LEU A 114 3.86 -19.81 -12.16
C LEU A 114 4.74 -19.16 -11.09
N GLY A 115 4.60 -19.60 -9.84
CA GLY A 115 5.26 -19.06 -8.66
C GLY A 115 4.74 -17.67 -8.27
N ASP A 116 5.26 -17.11 -7.19
CA ASP A 116 4.77 -15.84 -6.67
C ASP A 116 5.12 -14.66 -7.58
N TYR A 117 4.33 -13.59 -7.52
CA TYR A 117 4.70 -12.32 -8.16
C TYR A 117 6.00 -11.77 -7.54
N GLY A 118 6.77 -11.03 -8.34
CA GLY A 118 7.95 -10.32 -7.85
C GLY A 118 7.66 -9.42 -6.64
N SER A 119 8.71 -9.03 -5.91
CA SER A 119 8.59 -8.29 -4.65
C SER A 119 7.74 -7.03 -4.82
N THR A 120 6.59 -6.98 -4.13
CA THR A 120 5.76 -5.77 -4.08
C THR A 120 6.35 -4.81 -3.07
N THR A 121 6.72 -3.61 -3.53
CA THR A 121 7.16 -2.56 -2.60
C THR A 121 5.96 -1.74 -2.14
N GLU A 122 5.78 -1.59 -0.84
CA GLU A 122 4.78 -0.71 -0.24
C GLU A 122 5.44 0.48 0.47
N LEU A 123 4.84 1.66 0.32
CA LEU A 123 5.14 2.84 1.10
C LEU A 123 3.85 3.43 1.69
N VAL A 124 3.79 3.54 3.01
CA VAL A 124 2.70 4.19 3.74
C VAL A 124 3.13 5.58 4.19
N HIS A 125 2.30 6.59 3.94
CA HIS A 125 2.57 7.99 4.26
C HIS A 125 1.36 8.67 4.89
N GLY A 126 1.56 9.40 5.98
CA GLY A 126 0.50 10.23 6.54
C GLY A 126 0.94 11.15 7.66
N ARG A 127 0.27 12.30 7.75
CA ARG A 127 0.60 13.36 8.72
C ARG A 127 0.44 12.93 10.17
N LYS A 128 -0.55 12.09 10.44
CA LYS A 128 -0.89 11.61 11.79
C LYS A 128 -0.48 10.17 12.03
N LEU A 129 0.17 9.52 11.04
CA LEU A 129 0.65 8.16 11.19
C LEU A 129 1.67 8.07 12.33
N LYS A 130 1.63 6.92 12.98
CA LYS A 130 2.47 6.56 14.12
C LYS A 130 3.25 5.31 13.77
N GLY A 131 4.54 5.30 14.09
CA GLY A 131 5.40 4.13 13.93
C GLY A 131 4.88 2.96 14.76
N SER A 132 4.36 3.22 15.96
CA SER A 132 3.82 2.15 16.82
C SER A 132 2.64 1.42 16.19
N GLU A 133 1.78 2.14 15.45
CA GLU A 133 0.65 1.53 14.75
C GLU A 133 1.08 0.81 13.48
N LEU A 134 2.05 1.34 12.74
CA LEU A 134 2.62 0.64 11.59
C LEU A 134 3.31 -0.68 11.99
N VAL A 135 3.98 -0.70 13.14
CA VAL A 135 4.56 -1.94 13.70
C VAL A 135 3.48 -2.97 14.03
N VAL A 136 2.32 -2.53 14.55
CA VAL A 136 1.19 -3.44 14.81
C VAL A 136 0.54 -3.88 13.49
N ALA A 137 0.40 -2.98 12.52
CA ALA A 137 -0.15 -3.26 11.20
C ALA A 137 0.71 -4.21 10.37
N ALA A 138 2.03 -4.22 10.59
CA ALA A 138 2.96 -5.19 10.00
C ALA A 138 2.80 -6.62 10.56
N GLY A 139 1.96 -6.82 11.58
CA GLY A 139 1.63 -8.13 12.10
C GLY A 139 2.72 -8.78 12.97
N LEU A 140 2.56 -10.08 13.17
CA LEU A 140 3.45 -10.88 14.02
C LEU A 140 4.55 -11.58 13.23
N GLU A 141 4.47 -11.61 11.91
CA GLU A 141 5.47 -12.25 11.07
C GLU A 141 6.75 -11.42 10.99
N GLU A 142 7.80 -12.00 10.44
CA GLU A 142 9.06 -11.29 10.23
C GLU A 142 8.86 -10.23 9.14
N ASN A 143 8.96 -8.97 9.52
CA ASN A 143 8.87 -7.84 8.61
C ASN A 143 9.89 -6.79 9.06
N VAL A 144 10.35 -5.97 8.11
CA VAL A 144 11.28 -4.88 8.34
C VAL A 144 10.65 -3.59 7.85
N LEU A 145 10.39 -2.68 8.79
CA LEU A 145 9.86 -1.36 8.53
C LEU A 145 11.00 -0.35 8.54
N THR A 146 11.13 0.40 7.46
CA THR A 146 12.03 1.56 7.37
C THR A 146 11.19 2.82 7.47
N LEU A 147 11.35 3.58 8.56
CA LEU A 147 10.54 4.74 8.89
C LEU A 147 11.36 6.02 8.89
N TRP A 148 10.79 7.11 8.37
CA TRP A 148 11.40 8.43 8.44
C TRP A 148 10.34 9.54 8.49
N ASN A 149 10.71 10.67 9.09
CA ASN A 149 9.82 11.82 9.16
C ASN A 149 10.08 12.74 7.97
N HIS A 150 9.00 13.23 7.38
CA HIS A 150 9.01 14.26 6.35
C HIS A 150 8.09 15.42 6.76
N GLY A 151 8.25 16.60 6.14
CA GLY A 151 7.45 17.79 6.47
C GLY A 151 5.93 17.60 6.39
N THR A 152 5.48 16.60 5.62
CA THR A 152 4.07 16.22 5.44
C THR A 152 3.62 15.07 6.34
N GLY A 153 4.52 14.43 7.10
CA GLY A 153 4.16 13.31 7.99
C GLY A 153 5.22 12.21 8.11
N LEU A 154 4.84 11.13 8.77
CA LEU A 154 5.64 9.90 8.84
C LEU A 154 5.48 9.14 7.52
N MET A 155 6.59 8.67 6.98
CA MET A 155 6.65 7.71 5.89
C MET A 155 7.25 6.41 6.39
N ALA A 156 6.78 5.29 5.85
CA ALA A 156 7.33 3.98 6.12
C ALA A 156 7.32 3.14 4.84
N MET A 157 8.45 2.49 4.55
CA MET A 157 8.51 1.38 3.61
C MET A 157 8.62 0.08 4.38
N SER A 158 7.86 -0.92 3.97
CA SER A 158 7.87 -2.24 4.56
C SER A 158 8.47 -3.25 3.59
N ALA A 159 9.13 -4.27 4.13
CA ALA A 159 9.61 -5.40 3.33
C ALA A 159 8.43 -6.26 2.85
N GLU A 160 7.45 -6.45 3.74
CA GLU A 160 6.17 -7.09 3.43
C GLU A 160 5.02 -6.07 3.59
N PRO A 161 3.95 -6.12 2.78
CA PRO A 161 2.80 -5.23 2.91
C PRO A 161 2.20 -5.24 4.32
N VAL A 162 1.78 -4.07 4.81
CA VAL A 162 1.13 -3.94 6.11
C VAL A 162 -0.39 -3.99 5.97
N ASP A 163 -1.07 -4.55 6.98
CA ASP A 163 -2.54 -4.52 7.02
C ASP A 163 -3.03 -3.12 7.43
N THR A 164 -3.23 -2.26 6.43
CA THR A 164 -3.68 -0.89 6.60
C THR A 164 -5.08 -0.77 7.23
N ALA A 165 -5.89 -1.84 7.26
CA ALA A 165 -7.19 -1.82 7.92
C ALA A 165 -7.07 -1.68 9.45
N THR A 166 -5.95 -2.15 10.02
CA THR A 166 -5.66 -2.07 11.46
C THR A 166 -5.22 -0.68 11.92
N ILE A 167 -4.84 0.22 11.00
CA ILE A 167 -4.40 1.57 11.32
C ILE A 167 -5.57 2.35 11.92
N ALA A 168 -5.33 2.97 13.09
CA ALA A 168 -6.37 3.61 13.85
C ALA A 168 -6.96 4.79 13.09
N ARG A 169 -8.27 4.96 13.25
CA ARG A 169 -9.01 6.05 12.61
C ARG A 169 -8.47 7.45 12.91
N SER A 170 -7.88 7.66 14.09
CA SER A 170 -7.27 8.94 14.47
C SER A 170 -6.08 9.33 13.61
N ASN A 171 -5.46 8.36 12.95
CA ASN A 171 -4.26 8.55 12.15
C ASN A 171 -4.56 8.73 10.66
N ARG A 172 -5.84 8.74 10.30
CA ARG A 172 -6.34 9.04 8.96
C ARG A 172 -6.47 10.57 8.76
N PRO A 173 -6.28 11.08 7.53
CA PRO A 173 -6.00 10.33 6.31
C PRO A 173 -4.55 9.85 6.22
N PHE A 174 -4.36 8.71 5.56
CA PHE A 174 -3.06 8.22 5.14
C PHE A 174 -3.14 7.71 3.69
N LEU A 175 -1.98 7.59 3.07
CA LEU A 175 -1.75 7.06 1.73
C LEU A 175 -0.97 5.75 1.88
N SER A 176 -1.45 4.66 1.29
CA SER A 176 -0.62 3.50 0.95
C SER A 176 -0.34 3.55 -0.55
N LEU A 177 0.94 3.53 -0.91
CA LEU A 177 1.39 3.39 -2.28
C LEU A 177 1.98 1.99 -2.44
N THR A 178 1.60 1.28 -3.49
CA THR A 178 2.22 0.01 -3.85
C THR A 178 2.78 0.08 -5.26
N ARG A 179 3.89 -0.62 -5.47
CA ARG A 179 4.42 -0.92 -6.80
C ARG A 179 4.51 -2.42 -6.96
N ASN A 180 3.84 -2.93 -7.97
CA ASN A 180 3.96 -4.30 -8.46
C ASN A 180 4.40 -4.22 -9.93
N GLY A 181 5.65 -4.63 -10.21
CA GLY A 181 6.29 -4.43 -11.51
C GLY A 181 6.20 -2.97 -11.98
N ASN A 182 5.45 -2.74 -13.06
CA ASN A 182 5.26 -1.43 -13.69
C ASN A 182 3.94 -0.75 -13.31
N THR A 183 3.12 -1.41 -12.50
CA THR A 183 1.90 -0.81 -11.97
C THR A 183 2.17 -0.11 -10.64
N LEU A 184 1.77 1.16 -10.58
CA LEU A 184 1.70 1.94 -9.36
C LEU A 184 0.26 2.06 -8.91
N SER A 185 0.01 1.83 -7.62
CA SER A 185 -1.31 2.00 -7.02
C SER A 185 -1.21 2.92 -5.81
N ALA A 186 -2.22 3.78 -5.65
CA ALA A 186 -2.42 4.68 -4.53
C ALA A 186 -3.76 4.38 -3.89
N LEU A 187 -3.73 4.03 -2.62
CA LEU A 187 -4.88 3.89 -1.75
C LEU A 187 -4.85 5.01 -0.72
N VAL A 188 -5.80 5.94 -0.79
CA VAL A 188 -5.95 6.99 0.21
C VAL A 188 -7.12 6.66 1.11
N THR A 189 -6.83 6.40 2.38
CA THR A 189 -7.82 6.00 3.38
C THR A 189 -8.17 7.19 4.27
N GLY A 190 -9.46 7.55 4.30
CA GLY A 190 -10.00 8.73 4.95
C GLY A 190 -10.49 8.46 6.38
N ALA A 191 -10.65 9.54 7.15
CA ALA A 191 -11.08 9.43 8.53
C ALA A 191 -12.49 8.86 8.72
N GLY A 192 -13.34 8.83 7.69
CA GLY A 192 -14.72 8.35 7.73
C GLY A 192 -15.63 9.12 8.71
N SER A 193 -16.94 8.86 8.67
CA SER A 193 -17.90 9.29 9.70
C SER A 193 -17.94 8.30 10.87
N ARG A 194 -18.38 8.73 12.07
CA ARG A 194 -18.53 7.83 13.25
C ARG A 194 -19.51 6.68 13.01
N ARG A 195 -20.32 6.79 11.95
CA ARG A 195 -21.37 5.86 11.57
C ARG A 195 -20.94 4.89 10.46
N ASP A 196 -19.78 5.09 9.84
CA ASP A 196 -19.34 4.27 8.73
C ASP A 196 -18.57 3.06 9.27
N PHE A 197 -18.99 1.85 8.89
CA PHE A 197 -18.33 0.60 9.27
C PHE A 197 -16.99 0.42 8.54
N PHE A 198 -16.88 0.93 7.31
CA PHE A 198 -15.66 0.86 6.50
C PHE A 198 -15.04 2.26 6.32
N PRO A 199 -13.70 2.36 6.26
CA PRO A 199 -13.07 3.60 5.83
C PRO A 199 -13.56 4.00 4.45
N LYS A 200 -13.73 5.31 4.24
CA LYS A 200 -13.78 5.84 2.88
C LYS A 200 -12.39 5.76 2.28
N ALA A 201 -12.33 5.32 1.03
CA ALA A 201 -11.08 5.12 0.32
C ALA A 201 -11.19 5.63 -1.11
N VAL A 202 -10.12 6.26 -1.59
CA VAL A 202 -9.94 6.53 -3.02
C VAL A 202 -8.79 5.68 -3.49
N HIS A 203 -9.03 4.95 -4.58
CA HIS A 203 -8.03 4.14 -5.26
C HIS A 203 -7.68 4.81 -6.59
N TYR A 204 -6.39 4.89 -6.89
CA TYR A 204 -5.90 5.29 -8.20
C TYR A 204 -4.75 4.38 -8.58
N HIS A 205 -4.82 3.76 -9.75
CA HIS A 205 -3.76 2.89 -10.26
C HIS A 205 -3.34 3.35 -11.66
N VAL A 206 -2.07 3.14 -12.00
CA VAL A 206 -1.48 3.47 -13.29
C VAL A 206 -0.48 2.38 -13.65
N ASP A 207 -0.65 1.79 -14.82
CA ASP A 207 0.39 1.01 -15.48
C ASP A 207 1.30 1.96 -16.28
N LEU A 208 2.58 2.01 -15.91
CA LEU A 208 3.57 2.92 -16.50
C LEU A 208 4.06 2.48 -17.89
N GLU A 209 3.88 1.22 -18.24
CA GLU A 209 4.32 0.64 -19.52
C GLU A 209 3.15 0.34 -20.46
N ARG A 210 1.92 0.65 -20.04
CA ARG A 210 0.75 0.48 -20.90
C ARG A 210 0.89 1.29 -22.17
N THR A 211 0.86 0.61 -23.31
CA THR A 211 0.94 1.22 -24.63
C THR A 211 -0.28 0.89 -25.46
N MET A 212 -0.60 1.77 -26.41
CA MET A 212 -1.59 1.46 -27.44
C MET A 212 -1.02 0.40 -28.39
N ILE A 213 -1.82 -0.60 -28.73
CA ILE A 213 -1.43 -1.61 -29.72
C ILE A 213 -1.24 -0.93 -31.09
N ILE A 214 -2.20 -0.08 -31.46
CA ILE A 214 -2.17 0.76 -32.66
C ILE A 214 -2.65 2.15 -32.28
N GLU A 215 -1.98 3.17 -32.81
CA GLU A 215 -2.43 4.57 -32.73
C GLU A 215 -3.44 4.86 -33.86
N PRO A 216 -4.73 5.10 -33.55
CA PRO A 216 -5.72 5.45 -34.55
C PRO A 216 -5.60 6.91 -34.98
N GLU A 217 -6.09 7.23 -36.17
CA GLU A 217 -6.18 8.62 -36.63
C GLU A 217 -7.07 9.45 -35.70
N ALA A 218 -6.62 10.66 -35.33
CA ALA A 218 -7.33 11.54 -34.42
C ALA A 218 -8.74 11.86 -34.94
N GLY A 219 -9.75 11.73 -34.06
CA GLY A 219 -11.16 11.97 -34.40
C GLY A 219 -11.81 10.85 -35.23
N SER A 220 -11.11 9.75 -35.52
CA SER A 220 -11.70 8.58 -36.18
C SER A 220 -12.63 7.79 -35.24
N PRO A 221 -13.55 6.97 -35.78
CA PRO A 221 -14.35 6.05 -34.96
C PRO A 221 -13.50 5.09 -34.12
N ALA A 222 -12.30 4.73 -34.59
CA ALA A 222 -11.37 3.88 -33.84
C ALA A 222 -10.79 4.63 -32.63
N ALA A 223 -10.43 5.90 -32.80
CA ALA A 223 -9.98 6.75 -31.68
C ALA A 223 -11.06 6.91 -30.62
N GLN A 224 -12.33 7.05 -31.03
CA GLN A 224 -13.45 7.11 -30.10
C GLN A 224 -13.61 5.81 -29.29
N ARG A 225 -13.58 4.65 -29.95
CA ARG A 225 -13.67 3.34 -29.26
C ARG A 225 -12.48 3.07 -28.33
N LEU A 226 -11.28 3.51 -28.70
CA LEU A 226 -10.11 3.39 -27.84
C LEU A 226 -10.21 4.27 -26.59
N ALA A 227 -10.78 5.47 -26.72
CA ALA A 227 -11.05 6.36 -25.58
C ALA A 227 -12.16 5.80 -24.67
N GLU A 228 -13.20 5.19 -25.24
CA GLU A 228 -14.22 4.46 -24.47
C GLU A 228 -13.61 3.28 -23.71
N LEU A 229 -12.70 2.51 -24.36
CA LEU A 229 -11.93 1.46 -23.70
C LEU A 229 -11.13 1.99 -22.51
N GLU A 230 -10.34 3.04 -22.73
CA GLU A 230 -9.53 3.63 -21.68
C GLU A 230 -10.40 4.08 -20.50
N PHE A 231 -11.53 4.72 -20.78
CA PHE A 231 -12.49 5.12 -19.76
C PHE A 231 -13.04 3.92 -18.96
N SER A 232 -13.40 2.82 -19.63
CA SER A 232 -13.89 1.60 -18.97
C SER A 232 -12.81 0.91 -18.13
N LEU A 233 -11.58 0.81 -18.64
CA LEU A 233 -10.47 0.12 -17.97
C LEU A 233 -10.01 0.81 -16.70
N LEU A 234 -10.11 2.13 -16.65
CA LEU A 234 -9.74 2.85 -15.44
C LEU A 234 -10.73 2.59 -14.28
N GLY A 235 -11.86 1.90 -14.51
CA GLY A 235 -12.80 1.42 -13.48
C GLY A 235 -13.78 2.49 -13.00
N TRP A 236 -14.19 3.38 -13.90
CA TRP A 236 -14.70 4.70 -13.52
C TRP A 236 -16.18 4.87 -13.37
N GLU A 237 -16.91 3.81 -13.60
CA GLU A 237 -18.29 3.73 -13.12
C GLU A 237 -18.35 3.75 -11.58
N ALA A 238 -17.21 3.67 -10.88
CA ALA A 238 -17.09 3.77 -9.44
C ALA A 238 -15.91 4.65 -8.93
N VAL A 239 -15.41 5.62 -9.70
CA VAL A 239 -14.71 6.74 -9.05
C VAL A 239 -15.79 7.52 -8.33
N ASP A 240 -15.84 7.30 -7.03
CA ASP A 240 -16.76 7.97 -6.12
C ASP A 240 -16.35 9.45 -6.07
N ASP A 241 -16.75 10.22 -7.10
CA ASP A 241 -16.60 11.67 -7.23
C ASP A 241 -17.04 12.36 -5.92
N GLN A 242 -18.04 11.76 -5.27
CA GLN A 242 -18.50 12.13 -3.95
C GLN A 242 -17.43 11.86 -2.87
N THR A 243 -16.86 10.66 -2.78
CA THR A 243 -15.75 10.37 -1.84
C THR A 243 -14.51 11.22 -2.14
N LEU A 244 -14.10 11.41 -3.40
CA LEU A 244 -12.98 12.31 -3.72
C LEU A 244 -13.28 13.76 -3.31
N GLY A 245 -14.52 14.22 -3.50
CA GLY A 245 -15.00 15.53 -3.02
C GLY A 245 -14.97 15.67 -1.50
N GLU A 246 -15.08 14.57 -0.76
CA GLU A 246 -14.91 14.57 0.69
C GLU A 246 -13.44 14.68 1.14
N PHE A 247 -12.48 14.18 0.34
CA PHE A 247 -11.05 14.41 0.57
C PHE A 247 -10.61 15.80 0.13
N LEU A 248 -11.20 16.33 -0.96
CA LEU A 248 -10.84 17.60 -1.58
C LEU A 248 -12.02 18.57 -1.53
N SER A 249 -12.17 19.28 -0.40
CA SER A 249 -13.21 20.30 -0.25
C SER A 249 -12.99 21.55 -1.13
N ASP A 250 -11.77 21.72 -1.67
CA ASP A 250 -11.39 22.82 -2.56
C ASP A 250 -11.77 22.49 -4.01
N GLN A 251 -12.80 23.17 -4.54
CA GLN A 251 -13.42 22.86 -5.84
C GLN A 251 -12.43 22.84 -7.02
N PRO A 252 -11.55 23.85 -7.20
CA PRO A 252 -10.49 23.79 -8.19
C PRO A 252 -9.60 22.54 -8.09
N LYS A 253 -9.21 22.13 -6.89
CA LYS A 253 -8.38 20.92 -6.69
C LYS A 253 -9.13 19.64 -6.96
N LEU A 254 -10.41 19.59 -6.60
CA LEU A 254 -11.28 18.46 -6.93
C LEU A 254 -11.39 18.30 -8.45
N GLN A 255 -11.68 19.38 -9.17
CA GLN A 255 -11.75 19.32 -10.65
C GLN A 255 -10.42 18.93 -11.27
N GLU A 256 -9.31 19.41 -10.73
CA GLU A 256 -7.98 18.99 -11.18
C GLU A 256 -7.72 17.50 -10.91
N ALA A 257 -8.05 16.99 -9.72
CA ALA A 257 -7.88 15.59 -9.38
C ALA A 257 -8.75 14.70 -10.28
N LEU A 258 -10.01 15.09 -10.53
CA LEU A 258 -10.90 14.43 -11.48
C LEU A 258 -10.34 14.46 -12.91
N ALA A 259 -9.75 15.57 -13.34
CA ALA A 259 -9.12 15.65 -14.66
C ALA A 259 -7.86 14.79 -14.78
N LEU A 260 -7.06 14.67 -13.70
CA LEU A 260 -5.82 13.88 -13.70
C LEU A 260 -6.07 12.39 -13.72
N VAL A 261 -7.07 11.93 -12.98
CA VAL A 261 -7.51 10.55 -13.15
C VAL A 261 -7.99 10.39 -14.60
N LYS A 262 -8.67 11.40 -15.21
CA LYS A 262 -9.27 11.38 -16.58
C LYS A 262 -8.29 11.43 -17.72
N ALA A 263 -7.06 11.74 -17.42
CA ALA A 263 -6.00 11.68 -18.39
C ALA A 263 -5.43 10.26 -18.48
N PRO A 264 -4.85 9.90 -19.64
CA PRO A 264 -4.02 8.71 -19.76
C PRO A 264 -3.02 8.60 -18.60
N GLY A 265 -2.86 7.36 -18.12
CA GLY A 265 -1.99 7.04 -16.99
C GLY A 265 -0.56 7.53 -17.24
N SER A 266 -0.02 8.32 -16.30
CA SER A 266 1.38 8.73 -16.36
C SER A 266 1.95 8.96 -14.96
N LEU A 267 3.26 8.73 -14.79
CA LEU A 267 3.96 9.01 -13.54
C LEU A 267 3.78 10.46 -13.07
N LYS A 268 3.72 11.41 -14.03
CA LYS A 268 3.51 12.83 -13.75
C LYS A 268 2.12 13.08 -13.16
N ASN A 269 1.07 12.52 -13.77
CA ASN A 269 -0.30 12.66 -13.31
C ASN A 269 -0.48 11.99 -11.94
N PHE A 270 0.11 10.80 -11.76
CA PHE A 270 0.12 10.08 -10.49
C PHE A 270 0.74 10.87 -9.34
N LYS A 271 1.92 11.44 -9.55
CA LYS A 271 2.56 12.33 -8.57
C LYS A 271 1.74 13.57 -8.27
N ARG A 272 1.11 14.16 -9.29
CA ARG A 272 0.27 15.34 -9.12
C ARG A 272 -0.98 15.02 -8.31
N PHE A 273 -1.62 13.88 -8.56
CA PHE A 273 -2.75 13.39 -7.79
C PHE A 273 -2.40 13.20 -6.30
N VAL A 274 -1.28 12.52 -6.00
CA VAL A 274 -0.75 12.37 -4.63
C VAL A 274 -0.55 13.73 -3.95
N ALA A 275 0.03 14.70 -4.67
CA ALA A 275 0.27 16.05 -4.15
C ALA A 275 -1.04 16.83 -3.88
N LEU A 276 -2.07 16.67 -4.72
CA LEU A 276 -3.36 17.32 -4.52
C LEU A 276 -4.03 16.89 -3.22
N LEU A 277 -3.88 15.62 -2.85
CA LEU A 277 -4.38 15.03 -1.60
C LEU A 277 -3.56 15.42 -0.36
N GLY A 278 -2.53 16.26 -0.52
CA GLY A 278 -1.72 16.78 0.58
C GLY A 278 -0.59 15.87 1.03
N PHE A 279 -0.31 14.80 0.26
CA PHE A 279 0.84 13.93 0.46
C PHE A 279 2.06 14.43 -0.31
N ASP A 280 3.22 13.85 -0.05
CA ASP A 280 4.45 14.25 -0.72
C ASP A 280 4.60 13.49 -2.04
N PRO A 281 4.80 14.15 -3.19
CA PRO A 281 5.00 13.45 -4.45
C PRO A 281 6.30 12.62 -4.47
N ARG A 282 7.26 12.90 -3.58
CA ARG A 282 8.48 12.09 -3.43
C ARG A 282 8.18 10.69 -2.87
N SER A 283 7.03 10.47 -2.23
CA SER A 283 6.60 9.12 -1.84
C SER A 283 6.57 8.16 -3.02
N VAL A 284 6.16 8.64 -4.21
CA VAL A 284 6.18 7.86 -5.46
C VAL A 284 7.62 7.63 -5.96
N ASP A 285 8.50 8.59 -5.74
CA ASP A 285 9.89 8.49 -6.15
C ASP A 285 10.65 7.36 -5.41
N TYR A 286 10.37 7.16 -4.13
CA TYR A 286 11.03 6.10 -3.35
C TYR A 286 10.63 4.70 -3.83
N LEU A 287 9.38 4.50 -4.24
CA LEU A 287 8.94 3.25 -4.89
C LEU A 287 9.56 3.01 -6.27
N THR A 288 10.03 4.08 -6.91
CA THR A 288 10.67 4.02 -8.23
C THR A 288 12.20 3.96 -8.16
N GLY A 289 12.75 3.64 -6.98
CA GLY A 289 14.17 3.38 -6.79
C GLY A 289 15.01 4.60 -6.41
N LYS A 290 14.40 5.75 -6.08
CA LYS A 290 15.18 6.84 -5.48
C LYS A 290 15.72 6.42 -4.11
N PRO A 291 16.97 6.80 -3.77
CA PRO A 291 17.55 6.47 -2.49
C PRO A 291 16.73 7.09 -1.34
N LEU A 292 16.58 6.33 -0.27
CA LEU A 292 15.96 6.79 0.97
C LEU A 292 16.80 7.90 1.62
N PRO A 293 16.18 8.80 2.40
CA PRO A 293 16.90 9.86 3.09
C PRO A 293 17.83 9.27 4.18
N GLU A 294 18.85 10.04 4.59
CA GLU A 294 19.84 9.57 5.57
C GLU A 294 19.26 9.32 6.97
N ASN A 295 18.16 10.00 7.33
CA ASN A 295 17.55 9.96 8.65
C ASN A 295 16.50 8.84 8.80
N ILE A 296 16.81 7.65 8.29
CA ILE A 296 15.95 6.46 8.40
C ILE A 296 16.08 5.76 9.76
N ARG A 297 15.00 5.11 10.16
CA ARG A 297 14.93 4.24 11.33
C ARG A 297 14.42 2.89 10.88
N VAL A 298 15.13 1.82 11.22
CA VAL A 298 14.73 0.45 10.89
C VAL A 298 14.14 -0.21 12.13
N VAL A 299 12.95 -0.79 11.99
CA VAL A 299 12.22 -1.50 13.04
C VAL A 299 11.82 -2.85 12.50
N ALA A 300 12.21 -3.92 13.19
CA ALA A 300 11.91 -5.29 12.78
C ALA A 300 10.84 -5.91 13.70
N THR A 301 9.86 -6.58 13.10
CA THR A 301 8.91 -7.48 13.77
C THR A 301 9.44 -8.92 13.74
N GLY A 302 8.68 -9.88 14.28
CA GLY A 302 9.08 -11.30 14.31
C GLY A 302 8.68 -11.98 15.63
N GLY A 303 7.44 -12.43 15.68
CA GLY A 303 6.76 -13.01 16.83
C GLY A 303 6.15 -11.97 17.79
N PRO A 304 5.19 -12.40 18.65
CA PRO A 304 4.40 -11.51 19.50
C PRO A 304 5.25 -10.66 20.45
N VAL A 305 6.26 -11.25 21.08
CA VAL A 305 7.10 -10.53 22.05
C VAL A 305 7.93 -9.44 21.38
N LYS A 306 8.51 -9.73 20.22
CA LYS A 306 9.34 -8.79 19.46
C LYS A 306 8.48 -7.65 18.90
N THR A 307 7.34 -7.97 18.30
CA THR A 307 6.39 -6.97 17.78
C THR A 307 5.86 -6.06 18.89
N ILE A 308 5.42 -6.60 20.03
CA ILE A 308 4.95 -5.77 21.17
C ILE A 308 6.08 -4.86 21.69
N LYS A 309 7.29 -5.40 21.84
CA LYS A 309 8.44 -4.60 22.28
C LYS A 309 8.78 -3.49 21.29
N ALA A 310 8.73 -3.77 19.99
CA ALA A 310 8.97 -2.79 18.93
C ALA A 310 7.86 -1.71 18.92
N ALA A 311 6.60 -2.10 19.02
CA ALA A 311 5.47 -1.18 19.08
C ALA A 311 5.54 -0.26 20.31
N LEU A 312 5.88 -0.81 21.49
CA LEU A 312 6.09 -0.03 22.71
C LEU A 312 7.27 0.92 22.59
N ALA A 313 8.37 0.50 21.96
CA ALA A 313 9.53 1.36 21.75
C ALA A 313 9.21 2.54 20.81
N GLU A 314 8.45 2.31 19.74
CA GLU A 314 7.97 3.39 18.87
C GLU A 314 6.95 4.29 19.60
N HIS A 315 6.05 3.70 20.39
CA HIS A 315 5.08 4.48 21.14
C HIS A 315 5.75 5.37 22.21
N GLU A 316 6.81 4.88 22.86
CA GLU A 316 7.67 5.67 23.75
C GLU A 316 8.35 6.84 23.02
N ARG A 317 8.77 6.65 21.76
CA ARG A 317 9.34 7.72 20.93
C ARG A 317 8.32 8.80 20.56
N GLU A 318 7.10 8.39 20.28
CA GLU A 318 5.99 9.28 19.95
C GLU A 318 5.43 10.02 21.18
N ALA A 319 5.66 9.47 22.37
CA ALA A 319 5.15 10.02 23.61
C ALA A 319 5.69 11.45 23.83
N SER A 320 4.75 12.37 24.04
CA SER A 320 5.04 13.77 24.34
C SER A 320 4.28 14.22 25.59
N GLY A 321 4.70 15.34 26.17
CA GLY A 321 4.09 15.91 27.38
C GLY A 321 4.06 14.92 28.55
N LEU A 322 2.89 14.79 29.20
CA LEU A 322 2.71 13.92 30.36
C LEU A 322 2.83 12.42 30.02
N ALA A 323 2.51 12.01 28.79
CA ALA A 323 2.64 10.60 28.38
C ALA A 323 4.11 10.15 28.38
N LYS A 324 5.04 11.05 28.02
CA LYS A 324 6.49 10.79 28.10
C LYS A 324 6.95 10.55 29.54
N LEU A 325 6.21 11.04 30.53
CA LEU A 325 6.55 10.80 31.93
C LEU A 325 6.25 9.37 32.39
N LEU A 326 5.31 8.69 31.72
CA LEU A 326 4.97 7.30 32.00
C LEU A 326 6.05 6.35 31.48
N TYR A 327 6.80 6.75 30.44
CA TYR A 327 7.92 5.99 29.89
C TYR A 327 9.25 6.36 30.54
N ARG A 328 9.40 5.97 31.82
CA ARG A 328 10.66 6.20 32.57
C ARG A 328 11.85 5.47 31.93
N GLY A 329 11.61 4.46 31.09
CA GLY A 329 12.62 3.70 30.35
C GLY A 329 13.64 4.53 29.56
N SER A 330 13.22 5.62 28.91
CA SER A 330 14.05 6.50 28.07
C SER A 330 14.62 7.71 28.80
N TRP A 331 14.33 7.88 30.09
CA TRP A 331 14.82 9.03 30.83
C TRP A 331 16.34 8.97 30.98
N GLY A 332 16.98 10.15 30.95
CA GLY A 332 18.42 10.25 31.18
C GLY A 332 18.83 9.68 32.54
N PRO A 333 20.07 9.20 32.71
CA PRO A 333 20.53 8.54 33.93
C PRO A 333 20.23 9.32 35.22
N LYS A 334 20.44 10.64 35.21
CA LYS A 334 20.15 11.51 36.36
C LYS A 334 18.66 11.55 36.71
N ALA A 335 17.78 11.64 35.71
CA ALA A 335 16.33 11.71 35.91
C ALA A 335 15.75 10.36 36.38
N LEU A 336 16.32 9.24 35.92
CA LEU A 336 16.03 7.91 36.46
C LEU A 336 16.39 7.81 37.94
N ILE A 337 17.60 8.22 38.32
CA ILE A 337 18.06 8.18 39.71
C ILE A 337 17.18 9.07 40.60
N THR A 338 16.96 10.33 40.23
CA THR A 338 16.19 11.27 41.07
C THR A 338 14.72 10.86 41.21
N SER A 339 14.07 10.42 40.12
CA SER A 339 12.69 9.94 40.18
C SER A 339 12.55 8.65 40.98
N SER A 340 13.50 7.72 40.84
CA SER A 340 13.50 6.49 41.63
C SER A 340 13.72 6.76 43.12
N LEU A 341 14.62 7.67 43.49
CA LEU A 341 14.80 8.07 44.88
C LEU A 341 13.54 8.71 45.46
N ALA A 342 12.86 9.57 44.69
CA ALA A 342 11.58 10.16 45.08
C ALA A 342 10.47 9.10 45.22
N LEU A 343 10.42 8.10 44.33
CA LEU A 343 9.46 6.99 44.36
C LEU A 343 9.68 6.07 45.57
N LEU A 344 10.95 5.76 45.88
CA LEU A 344 11.32 4.96 47.06
C LEU A 344 11.02 5.72 48.35
N GLY A 345 11.30 7.03 48.40
CA GLY A 345 10.98 7.90 49.52
C GLY A 345 9.47 8.05 49.75
N SER A 346 8.68 8.23 48.68
CA SER A 346 7.22 8.28 48.79
C SER A 346 6.62 6.92 49.15
N GLY A 347 7.21 5.82 48.69
CA GLY A 347 6.86 4.46 49.11
C GLY A 347 7.07 4.25 50.61
N ALA A 348 8.18 4.75 51.17
CA ALA A 348 8.43 4.67 52.61
C ALA A 348 7.38 5.44 53.43
N LEU A 349 7.02 6.65 52.98
CA LEU A 349 5.97 7.46 53.60
C LEU A 349 4.58 6.80 53.47
N ALA A 350 4.26 6.23 52.30
CA ALA A 350 3.02 5.51 52.05
C ALA A 350 2.93 4.24 52.91
N HIS A 351 4.02 3.51 53.08
CA HIS A 351 4.09 2.33 53.94
C HIS A 351 3.83 2.70 55.41
N LEU A 352 4.41 3.80 55.88
CA LEU A 352 4.16 4.34 57.23
C LEU A 352 2.71 4.82 57.40
N ALA A 353 2.13 5.46 56.39
CA ALA A 353 0.73 5.87 56.41
C ALA A 353 -0.22 4.66 56.42
N LEU A 354 0.05 3.63 55.62
CA LEU A 354 -0.71 2.37 55.58
C LEU A 354 -0.61 1.58 56.89
N ALA A 355 0.51 1.70 57.61
CA ALA A 355 0.70 1.08 58.92
C ALA A 355 -0.04 1.82 60.05
N LYS A 356 -0.25 3.14 59.92
CA LYS A 356 -0.84 3.98 60.98
C LYS A 356 -2.31 4.36 60.74
N CYS A 357 -2.82 4.28 59.51
CA CYS A 357 -4.16 4.75 59.17
C CYS A 357 -5.21 3.63 59.30
N SER A 358 -6.12 3.77 60.28
CA SER A 358 -7.21 2.81 60.51
C SER A 358 -8.21 2.72 59.34
N LYS A 359 -8.39 3.80 58.56
CA LYS A 359 -9.29 3.83 57.38
C LYS A 359 -8.79 2.98 56.21
N LEU A 360 -7.48 2.70 56.13
CA LEU A 360 -6.86 1.90 55.06
C LEU A 360 -6.67 0.42 55.46
N SER A 361 -7.14 0.04 56.64
CA SER A 361 -7.13 -1.35 57.14
C SER A 361 -8.12 -2.27 56.39
N SER A 362 -9.07 -1.69 55.66
CA SER A 362 -10.06 -2.39 54.81
C SER A 362 -9.44 -3.10 53.61
N VAL A 363 -8.22 -2.72 53.21
CA VAL A 363 -7.47 -3.40 52.14
C VAL A 363 -6.75 -4.62 52.75
N PRO A 364 -6.97 -5.84 52.22
CA PRO A 364 -6.30 -7.04 52.71
C PRO A 364 -4.78 -6.86 52.77
N LYS A 365 -4.16 -7.29 53.88
CA LYS A 365 -2.70 -7.27 54.08
C LYS A 365 -1.90 -7.83 52.89
N PRO A 366 -2.26 -8.96 52.25
CA PRO A 366 -1.52 -9.46 51.09
C PRO A 366 -1.54 -8.49 49.90
N LEU A 367 -2.67 -7.83 49.64
CA LEU A 367 -2.80 -6.87 48.54
C LEU A 367 -1.98 -5.60 48.81
N ARG A 368 -1.97 -5.10 50.06
CA ARG A 368 -1.10 -4.00 50.47
C ARG A 368 0.38 -4.35 50.31
N ASN A 369 0.78 -5.55 50.71
CA ASN A 369 2.16 -6.01 50.55
C ASN A 369 2.54 -6.12 49.07
N LEU A 370 1.66 -6.67 48.22
CA LEU A 370 1.90 -6.80 46.79
C LEU A 370 2.04 -5.42 46.11
N LEU A 371 1.19 -4.46 46.47
CA LEU A 371 1.31 -3.07 46.01
C LEU A 371 2.63 -2.43 46.43
N MET A 372 3.04 -2.59 47.69
CA MET A 372 4.33 -2.06 48.16
C MET A 372 5.51 -2.74 47.48
N ILE A 373 5.47 -4.07 47.28
CA ILE A 373 6.50 -4.82 46.57
C ILE A 373 6.63 -4.31 45.12
N ALA A 374 5.51 -4.16 44.41
CA ALA A 374 5.51 -3.61 43.05
C ALA A 374 6.08 -2.18 43.01
N TRP A 375 5.69 -1.34 43.97
CA TRP A 375 6.17 0.04 44.09
C TRP A 375 7.68 0.13 44.32
N TYR A 376 8.22 -0.67 45.24
CA TYR A 376 9.67 -0.69 45.50
C TYR A 376 10.45 -1.36 44.37
N ALA A 377 9.90 -2.41 43.75
CA ALA A 377 10.54 -3.08 42.62
C ALA A 377 10.71 -2.14 41.43
N ASP A 378 9.68 -1.35 41.10
CA ASP A 378 9.76 -0.32 40.07
C ASP A 378 10.85 0.74 40.38
N GLY A 379 10.85 1.26 41.61
CA GLY A 379 11.84 2.22 42.07
C GLY A 379 13.27 1.70 41.97
N LEU A 380 13.53 0.49 42.48
CA LEU A 380 14.84 -0.16 42.47
C LEU A 380 15.30 -0.51 41.05
N PHE A 381 14.41 -1.03 40.20
CA PHE A 381 14.73 -1.36 38.82
C PHE A 381 15.20 -0.14 38.04
N TYR A 382 14.46 0.96 38.10
CA TYR A 382 14.83 2.21 37.41
C TYR A 382 16.03 2.91 38.06
N LEU A 383 16.24 2.76 39.36
CA LEU A 383 17.44 3.26 40.04
C LEU A 383 18.70 2.54 39.53
N GLY A 384 18.66 1.21 39.46
CA GLY A 384 19.74 0.39 38.92
C GLY A 384 20.03 0.71 37.46
N LYS A 385 18.99 0.85 36.62
CA LYS A 385 19.13 1.26 35.22
C LYS A 385 19.77 2.65 35.09
N GLY A 386 19.37 3.60 35.93
CA GLY A 386 19.94 4.95 35.98
C GLY A 386 21.43 4.96 36.39
N ILE A 387 21.79 4.21 37.44
CA ILE A 387 23.19 4.10 37.89
C ILE A 387 24.07 3.46 36.80
N LEU A 388 23.64 2.34 36.21
CA LEU A 388 24.35 1.68 35.12
C LEU A 388 24.52 2.61 33.91
N GLY A 389 23.49 3.38 33.57
CA GLY A 389 23.56 4.38 32.51
C GLY A 389 24.56 5.50 32.82
N ALA A 390 24.61 5.99 34.06
CA ALA A 390 25.54 7.04 34.48
C ALA A 390 27.01 6.55 34.48
N VAL A 391 27.25 5.30 34.85
CA VAL A 391 28.57 4.67 34.79
C VAL A 391 29.02 4.51 33.34
N LYS A 392 28.17 3.99 32.45
CA LYS A 392 28.49 3.85 31.02
C LYS A 392 28.78 5.18 30.33
N ALA A 393 28.12 6.26 30.74
CA ALA A 393 28.34 7.60 30.20
C ALA A 393 29.65 8.27 30.67
N ARG A 394 30.30 7.74 31.72
CA ARG A 394 31.60 8.22 32.24
C ARG A 394 32.80 7.38 31.75
N GLY A 395 32.54 6.20 31.19
CA GLY A 395 33.54 5.30 30.61
C GLY A 395 33.72 5.44 29.09
N LYS A 396 32.99 6.38 28.48
CA LYS A 396 33.35 7.05 27.22
C LYS A 396 33.91 8.41 27.57
#